data_AF-A0A6A4XSJ5-F1
#
_entry.id   AF-A0A6A4XSJ5-F1
#
_cell.length_a   1.000
_cell.length_b   1.000
_cell.length_c   1.000
_cell.angle_alpha   90.00
_cell.angle_beta   90.00
_cell.angle_gamma   90.00
#
_symmetry.space_group_name_H-M   'P 1'
#
loop_
_entity.id
_entity.type
_entity.pdbx_description
1 polymer ?
#
loop_
_entity_poly.entity_id
_entity_poly.type
_entity_poly.pdbx_seq_one_letter_code
_entity_poly.pdbx_strand_id
1 'polypeptide(L)'
;FFNNTGAISLGEGAELWFGYHQSIRPMQTQLTFNIDMAATAFVEAMPALDYLVETCRLQDVPASLNKTQVVDANKSFRGVKITVTHRGTVDRQYRVNGLKRSAKETMMEGERGGRMNIADYAQNYRPLRYPNLAAPRGLAF
;
A
#
# COMPACT_ATOMS: atom_id res chain seq x y z
N PHE A 1 11.09 -12.32 15.09
CA PHE A 1 11.34 -12.46 13.65
C PHE A 1 10.09 -13.03 13.01
N PHE A 2 9.68 -12.51 11.86
CA PHE A 2 8.52 -12.96 11.10
C PHE A 2 8.93 -13.08 9.63
N ASN A 3 8.32 -14.03 8.91
CA ASN A 3 8.47 -14.16 7.47
C ASN A 3 7.14 -14.60 6.85
N ASN A 4 7.00 -14.40 5.54
CA ASN A 4 5.77 -14.69 4.81
C ASN A 4 5.71 -16.12 4.25
N THR A 5 6.65 -17.00 4.61
CA THR A 5 6.62 -18.41 4.18
C THR A 5 5.42 -19.09 4.83
N GLY A 6 4.48 -19.55 4.02
CA GLY A 6 3.23 -20.12 4.54
C GLY A 6 2.30 -19.06 5.13
N ALA A 7 2.37 -17.81 4.68
CA ALA A 7 1.39 -16.79 5.03
C ALA A 7 -0.03 -17.25 4.68
N ILE A 8 -0.99 -16.91 5.55
CA ILE A 8 -2.40 -17.25 5.40
C ILE A 8 -3.16 -15.95 5.15
N SER A 9 -3.80 -15.81 3.99
CA SER A 9 -4.65 -14.64 3.75
C SER A 9 -5.81 -14.64 4.76
N LEU A 10 -5.99 -13.49 5.41
CA LEU A 10 -7.08 -13.22 6.35
C LEU A 10 -8.25 -12.51 5.65
N GLY A 11 -8.05 -12.10 4.39
CA GLY A 11 -8.94 -11.20 3.66
C GLY A 11 -8.79 -9.75 4.09
N GLU A 12 -9.56 -8.87 3.44
CA GLU A 12 -9.51 -7.41 3.65
C GLU A 12 -8.08 -6.84 3.52
N GLY A 13 -7.28 -7.38 2.60
CA GLY A 13 -5.90 -6.94 2.36
C GLY A 13 -4.91 -7.24 3.48
N ALA A 14 -5.20 -8.21 4.36
CA ALA A 14 -4.32 -8.64 5.43
C ALA A 14 -3.99 -10.14 5.35
N GLU A 15 -2.79 -10.50 5.78
CA GLU A 15 -2.32 -11.88 5.85
C GLU A 15 -1.63 -12.14 7.20
N LEU A 16 -1.71 -13.38 7.69
CA LEU A 16 -1.08 -13.83 8.91
C LEU A 16 0.32 -14.37 8.62
N TRP A 17 1.33 -13.84 9.30
CA TRP A 17 2.69 -14.36 9.26
C TRP A 17 3.04 -15.04 10.57
N PHE A 18 3.68 -16.20 10.45
CA PHE A 18 4.26 -16.91 11.58
C PHE A 18 5.70 -16.47 11.82
N GLY A 19 6.13 -16.64 13.06
CA GLY A 19 7.44 -16.23 13.50
C GLY A 19 7.73 -16.67 14.92
N TYR A 20 8.73 -16.02 15.50
CA TYR A 20 9.14 -16.28 16.87
C TYR A 20 9.62 -15.00 17.54
N HIS A 21 9.26 -14.84 18.80
CA HIS A 21 9.91 -13.89 19.69
C HIS A 21 11.17 -14.56 20.25
N GLN A 22 12.29 -13.85 20.25
CA GLN A 22 13.53 -14.36 20.83
C GLN A 22 14.15 -13.35 21.78
N SER A 23 14.64 -13.82 22.92
CA SER A 23 15.34 -12.98 23.90
C SER A 23 16.45 -13.76 24.59
N ILE A 24 17.55 -13.07 24.88
CA ILE A 24 18.62 -13.60 25.74
C ILE A 24 18.41 -12.97 27.13
N ARG A 25 18.36 -13.79 28.17
CA ARG A 25 18.21 -13.32 29.56
C ARG A 25 19.42 -13.73 30.39
N PRO A 26 20.10 -12.77 31.03
CA PRO A 26 21.13 -13.08 32.00
C PRO A 26 20.49 -13.67 33.27
N MET A 27 21.07 -14.75 33.77
CA MET A 27 20.81 -15.30 35.09
C MET A 27 22.12 -15.27 35.90
N GLN A 28 22.03 -15.51 37.20
CA GLN A 28 23.18 -15.43 38.11
C GLN A 28 24.37 -16.32 37.70
N THR A 29 24.12 -17.43 37.00
CA THR A 29 25.14 -18.43 36.65
C THR A 29 25.25 -18.72 35.16
N GLN A 30 24.26 -18.35 34.35
CA GLN A 30 24.21 -18.67 32.93
C GLN A 30 23.41 -17.65 32.13
N LEU A 31 23.62 -17.62 30.81
CA LEU A 31 22.72 -16.98 29.87
C LEU A 31 21.66 -17.98 29.42
N THR A 32 20.43 -17.52 29.31
CA THR A 32 19.33 -18.33 28.78
C THR A 32 18.81 -17.70 27.51
N PHE A 33 18.48 -18.56 26.54
CA PHE A 33 17.83 -18.18 25.30
C PHE A 33 16.38 -18.62 25.37
N ASN A 34 15.46 -17.65 25.37
CA ASN A 34 14.02 -17.89 25.34
C ASN A 34 13.54 -17.67 23.90
N ILE A 35 12.82 -18.67 23.38
CA ILE A 35 12.19 -18.65 22.06
C ILE A 35 10.73 -19.05 22.25
N ASP A 36 9.83 -18.20 21.78
CA ASP A 36 8.39 -18.45 21.83
C ASP A 36 7.79 -18.27 20.42
N MET A 37 6.93 -19.19 19.98
CA MET A 37 6.19 -19.04 18.72
C MET A 37 5.28 -17.82 18.77
N ALA A 38 5.21 -17.09 17.65
CA ALA A 38 4.37 -15.92 17.50
C ALA A 38 3.71 -15.89 16.13
N ALA A 39 2.55 -15.23 16.04
CA ALA A 39 1.88 -14.92 14.78
C ALA A 39 1.41 -13.47 14.82
N THR A 40 1.49 -12.77 13.68
CA THR A 40 1.02 -11.38 13.57
C THR A 40 0.47 -11.11 12.18
N ALA A 41 -0.51 -10.22 12.08
CA ALA A 41 -1.06 -9.78 10.80
C ALA A 41 -0.14 -8.74 10.14
N PHE A 42 -0.01 -8.84 8.82
CA PHE A 42 0.65 -7.88 7.94
C PHE A 42 -0.28 -7.51 6.78
N VAL A 43 0.04 -6.41 6.08
CA VAL A 43 -0.66 -6.05 4.84
C VAL A 43 -0.21 -7.03 3.75
N GLU A 44 -1.19 -7.64 3.09
CA GLU A 44 -0.94 -8.61 2.02
C GLU A 44 -0.35 -7.91 0.78
N ALA A 45 0.64 -8.54 0.16
CA ALA A 45 1.28 -8.02 -1.04
C ALA A 45 0.39 -8.24 -2.28
N MET A 46 -0.33 -7.19 -2.69
CA MET A 46 -1.26 -7.25 -3.82
C MET A 46 -1.34 -5.92 -4.60
N PRO A 47 -1.94 -5.93 -5.81
CA PRO A 47 -2.21 -4.70 -6.55
C PRO A 47 -3.05 -3.71 -5.74
N ALA A 48 -2.71 -2.42 -5.81
CA ALA A 48 -3.42 -1.38 -5.05
C ALA A 48 -4.93 -1.32 -5.37
N LEU A 49 -5.34 -1.65 -6.60
CA LEU A 49 -6.76 -1.69 -6.96
C LEU A 49 -7.49 -2.87 -6.29
N ASP A 50 -6.85 -4.03 -6.20
CA ASP A 50 -7.41 -5.20 -5.52
C ASP A 50 -7.51 -4.93 -4.01
N TYR A 51 -6.48 -4.33 -3.43
CA TYR A 51 -6.49 -3.87 -2.05
C TYR A 51 -7.63 -2.88 -1.76
N LEU A 52 -7.93 -1.96 -2.69
CA LEU A 52 -9.07 -1.04 -2.58
C LEU A 52 -10.40 -1.81 -2.58
N VAL A 53 -10.55 -2.77 -3.50
CA VAL A 53 -11.77 -3.58 -3.62
C VAL A 53 -12.01 -4.39 -2.35
N GLU A 54 -10.99 -5.08 -1.84
CA GLU A 54 -11.09 -5.89 -0.62
C GLU A 54 -11.37 -5.03 0.62
N THR A 55 -10.58 -3.99 0.87
CA THR A 55 -10.69 -3.18 2.10
C THR A 55 -11.94 -2.33 2.15
N CYS A 56 -12.48 -1.93 1.00
CA CYS A 56 -13.73 -1.17 0.91
C CYS A 56 -14.95 -2.06 0.61
N ARG A 57 -14.78 -3.39 0.60
CA ARG A 57 -15.83 -4.39 0.35
C ARG A 57 -16.63 -4.11 -0.94
N LEU A 58 -15.91 -3.79 -2.01
CA LEU A 58 -16.49 -3.49 -3.31
C LEU A 58 -16.64 -4.79 -4.12
N GLN A 59 -17.58 -4.82 -5.06
CA GLN A 59 -17.72 -5.97 -5.96
C GLN A 59 -16.66 -5.96 -7.08
N ASP A 60 -16.29 -4.77 -7.55
CA ASP A 60 -15.27 -4.53 -8.58
C ASP A 60 -14.71 -3.10 -8.41
N VAL A 61 -13.64 -2.78 -9.12
CA VAL A 61 -13.01 -1.45 -9.15
C VAL A 61 -14.02 -0.43 -9.72
N PRO A 62 -14.52 0.51 -8.91
CA PRO A 62 -15.55 1.43 -9.37
C PRO A 62 -14.96 2.50 -10.29
N ALA A 63 -15.79 3.05 -11.17
CA ALA A 63 -15.39 4.18 -12.00
C ALA A 63 -15.09 5.44 -11.17
N SER A 64 -15.74 5.63 -10.03
CA SER A 64 -15.49 6.70 -9.06
C SER A 64 -15.91 6.26 -7.66
N LEU A 65 -15.32 6.89 -6.63
CA LEU A 65 -15.67 6.61 -5.23
C LEU A 65 -16.69 7.63 -4.72
N ASN A 66 -17.70 7.15 -3.99
CA ASN A 66 -18.61 8.01 -3.24
C ASN A 66 -17.94 8.56 -1.96
N LYS A 67 -18.59 9.51 -1.26
CA LYS A 67 -18.00 10.17 -0.07
C LYS A 67 -17.56 9.18 1.01
N THR A 68 -18.35 8.14 1.26
CA THR A 68 -18.05 7.11 2.27
C THR A 68 -16.87 6.25 1.84
N GLN A 69 -16.89 5.76 0.60
CA GLN A 69 -15.80 4.98 0.02
C GLN A 69 -14.48 5.76 -0.02
N VAL A 70 -14.51 7.07 -0.26
CA VAL A 70 -13.31 7.92 -0.19
C VAL A 70 -12.74 7.95 1.23
N VAL A 71 -13.59 8.01 2.26
CA VAL A 71 -13.15 8.00 3.66
C VAL A 71 -12.55 6.65 4.03
N ASP A 72 -13.20 5.55 3.63
CA ASP A 72 -12.74 4.20 3.93
C ASP A 72 -11.44 3.87 3.19
N ALA A 73 -11.35 4.21 1.91
CA ALA A 73 -10.11 4.09 1.14
C ALA A 73 -8.99 4.95 1.74
N ASN A 74 -9.27 6.17 2.19
CA ASN A 74 -8.26 6.99 2.87
C ASN A 74 -7.76 6.33 4.16
N LYS A 75 -8.64 5.68 4.92
CA LYS A 75 -8.26 4.97 6.16
C LYS A 75 -7.42 3.74 5.84
N SER A 76 -7.83 2.91 4.87
CA SER A 76 -7.13 1.66 4.56
C SER A 76 -5.74 1.92 3.97
N PHE A 77 -5.60 2.88 3.05
CA PHE A 77 -4.31 3.17 2.42
C PHE A 77 -3.34 3.92 3.32
N ARG A 78 -3.79 4.61 4.38
CA ARG A 78 -2.90 5.45 5.17
C ARG A 78 -1.85 4.61 5.90
N GLY A 79 -0.59 4.88 5.60
CA GLY A 79 0.55 4.17 6.16
C GLY A 79 0.92 2.89 5.42
N VAL A 80 0.17 2.49 4.38
CA VAL A 80 0.56 1.38 3.52
C VAL A 80 1.76 1.79 2.67
N LYS A 81 2.72 0.87 2.51
CA LYS A 81 3.83 1.04 1.57
C LYS A 81 3.40 0.49 0.21
N ILE A 82 3.60 1.28 -0.84
CA ILE A 82 3.29 0.90 -2.21
C ILE A 82 4.53 1.00 -3.08
N THR A 83 4.67 0.08 -4.03
CA THR A 83 5.71 0.10 -5.06
C THR A 83 5.10 0.59 -6.37
N VAL A 84 5.77 1.52 -7.05
CA VAL A 84 5.32 1.98 -8.37
C VAL A 84 5.92 1.12 -9.47
N THR A 85 5.10 0.73 -10.46
CA THR A 85 5.50 -0.21 -11.52
C THR A 85 5.65 0.42 -12.90
N HIS A 86 5.36 1.72 -13.04
CA HIS A 86 5.34 2.40 -14.35
C HIS A 86 6.73 2.78 -14.89
N ARG A 87 7.78 2.81 -14.05
CA ARG A 87 9.11 3.31 -14.44
C ARG A 87 10.08 2.25 -14.96
N GLY A 88 9.72 0.97 -14.91
CA GLY A 88 10.45 -0.15 -15.50
C GLY A 88 11.84 -0.48 -14.94
N THR A 89 12.67 0.52 -14.62
CA THR A 89 14.06 0.35 -14.19
C THR A 89 14.28 0.56 -12.69
N VAL A 90 13.32 1.14 -11.97
CA VAL A 90 13.46 1.41 -10.53
C VAL A 90 12.16 1.14 -9.78
N ASP A 91 12.19 0.13 -8.91
CA ASP A 91 11.12 -0.15 -7.95
C ASP A 91 11.21 0.83 -6.78
N ARG A 92 10.61 2.00 -6.96
CA ARG A 92 10.50 2.99 -5.89
C ARG A 92 9.34 2.64 -4.98
N GLN A 93 9.63 2.54 -3.68
CA GLN A 93 8.64 2.36 -2.63
C GLN A 93 8.29 3.70 -1.98
N TYR A 94 7.01 3.90 -1.70
CA TYR A 94 6.51 5.09 -1.04
C TYR A 94 5.51 4.72 0.04
N ARG A 95 5.49 5.48 1.14
CA ARG A 95 4.45 5.36 2.17
C ARG A 95 3.30 6.31 1.83
N VAL A 96 2.10 5.78 1.71
CA VAL A 96 0.90 6.58 1.41
C VAL A 96 0.50 7.36 2.66
N ASN A 97 0.46 8.69 2.57
CA ASN A 97 0.04 9.54 3.68
C ASN A 97 -1.46 9.87 3.66
N GLY A 98 -2.15 9.48 2.60
CA GLY A 98 -3.57 9.70 2.32
C GLY A 98 -3.80 9.70 0.82
N LEU A 99 -5.06 9.77 0.40
CA LEU A 99 -5.47 9.86 -0.99
C LEU A 99 -5.88 11.31 -1.33
N LYS A 100 -5.57 11.77 -2.54
CA LYS A 100 -5.98 13.07 -3.08
C LYS A 100 -7.33 12.96 -3.80
N ARG A 101 -7.72 14.03 -4.51
CA ARG A 101 -8.80 14.00 -5.51
C ARG A 101 -8.45 13.06 -6.66
N SER A 102 -9.35 12.94 -7.63
CA SER A 102 -9.14 12.12 -8.82
C SER A 102 -7.81 12.43 -9.52
N ALA A 103 -7.27 11.47 -10.27
CA ALA A 103 -6.03 11.67 -11.03
C ALA A 103 -6.17 12.81 -12.07
N LYS A 104 -7.37 13.01 -12.63
CA LYS A 104 -7.67 14.14 -13.53
C LYS A 104 -7.68 15.51 -12.84
N GLU A 105 -8.13 15.58 -11.59
CA GLU A 105 -8.22 16.84 -10.84
C GLU A 105 -6.90 17.20 -10.14
N THR A 106 -6.03 16.22 -9.91
CA THR A 106 -4.81 16.42 -9.13
C THR A 106 -3.71 16.97 -10.03
N MET A 107 -3.35 18.23 -9.83
CA MET A 107 -2.23 18.89 -10.51
C MET A 107 -0.89 18.56 -9.86
N MET A 108 0.15 18.48 -10.69
CA MET A 108 1.55 18.27 -10.34
C MET A 108 2.46 19.17 -11.17
N GLU A 109 3.65 19.45 -10.64
CA GLU A 109 4.71 20.11 -11.40
C GLU A 109 5.41 19.07 -12.24
N GLY A 110 5.36 19.23 -13.56
CA GLY A 110 6.10 18.40 -14.49
C GLY A 110 7.59 18.75 -14.50
N GLU A 111 8.41 17.81 -14.96
CA GLU A 111 9.87 17.92 -15.02
C GLU A 111 10.38 19.15 -15.81
N ARG A 112 9.56 19.72 -16.70
CA ARG A 112 9.88 20.90 -17.51
C ARG A 112 9.32 22.22 -16.96
N GLY A 113 8.86 22.26 -15.71
CA GLY A 113 8.34 23.47 -15.07
C GLY A 113 6.91 23.87 -15.46
N GLY A 114 6.15 22.96 -16.09
CA GLY A 114 4.73 23.14 -16.43
C GLY A 114 3.81 22.39 -15.46
N ARG A 115 2.63 22.94 -15.14
CA ARG A 115 1.61 22.22 -14.37
C ARG A 115 0.84 21.26 -15.29
N MET A 116 0.78 19.99 -14.94
CA MET A 116 -0.05 18.98 -15.61
C MET A 116 -0.81 18.16 -14.56
N ASN A 117 -1.94 17.56 -14.93
CA ASN A 117 -2.60 16.61 -14.03
C ASN A 117 -1.93 15.22 -14.10
N ILE A 118 -2.23 14.36 -13.12
CA ILE A 118 -1.64 13.01 -13.05
C ILE A 118 -2.05 12.16 -14.26
N ALA A 119 -3.29 12.31 -14.75
CA ALA A 119 -3.78 11.53 -15.87
C ALA A 119 -3.01 11.84 -17.17
N ASP A 120 -2.68 13.11 -17.40
CA ASP A 120 -1.86 13.56 -18.53
C ASP A 120 -0.41 13.13 -18.38
N TYR A 121 0.16 13.24 -17.18
CA TYR A 121 1.49 12.71 -16.88
C TYR A 121 1.60 11.21 -17.21
N ALA A 122 0.59 10.43 -16.84
CA ALA A 122 0.57 8.99 -17.08
C ALA A 122 0.57 8.63 -18.58
N GLN A 123 0.10 9.50 -19.47
CA GLN A 123 0.11 9.25 -20.92
C GLN A 123 1.52 9.05 -21.47
N ASN A 124 2.55 9.63 -20.83
CA ASN A 124 3.95 9.43 -21.21
C ASN A 124 4.44 7.98 -21.00
N TYR A 125 3.73 7.21 -20.17
CA TYR A 125 4.05 5.81 -19.87
C TYR A 125 2.96 4.88 -20.37
N ARG A 126 1.75 5.00 -19.80
CA ARG A 126 0.57 4.24 -20.17
C ARG A 126 -0.71 4.99 -19.74
N PRO A 127 -1.72 5.10 -20.63
CA PRO A 127 -3.01 5.70 -20.27
C PRO A 127 -3.67 4.99 -19.07
N LEU A 128 -4.20 5.79 -18.13
CA LEU A 128 -4.90 5.28 -16.95
C LEU A 128 -6.23 4.64 -17.34
N ARG A 129 -6.48 3.42 -16.84
CA ARG A 129 -7.80 2.77 -16.95
C ARG A 129 -8.86 3.41 -16.04
N TYR A 130 -8.44 3.91 -14.88
CA TYR A 130 -9.33 4.49 -13.86
C TYR A 130 -8.93 5.93 -13.49
N PRO A 131 -9.06 6.90 -14.41
CA PRO A 131 -8.53 8.25 -14.21
C PRO A 131 -9.35 9.09 -13.22
N ASN A 132 -10.58 8.65 -12.89
CA ASN A 132 -11.46 9.30 -11.93
C ASN A 132 -11.22 8.82 -10.49
N LEU A 133 -10.40 7.78 -10.28
CA LEU A 133 -10.02 7.32 -8.93
C LEU A 133 -8.96 8.23 -8.31
N ALA A 134 -8.97 8.23 -6.98
CA ALA A 134 -8.08 9.04 -6.17
C ALA A 134 -6.61 8.60 -6.32
N ALA A 135 -5.71 9.58 -6.40
CA ALA A 135 -4.27 9.32 -6.45
C ALA A 135 -3.63 9.35 -5.05
N PRO A 136 -2.65 8.50 -4.73
CA PRO A 136 -1.96 8.55 -3.44
C PRO A 136 -1.16 9.85 -3.25
N ARG A 137 -1.27 10.44 -2.05
CA ARG A 137 -0.55 11.65 -1.63
C ARG A 137 0.86 11.27 -1.15
N GLY A 138 1.85 12.05 -1.60
CA GLY A 138 3.26 11.85 -1.23
C GLY A 138 4.06 10.99 -2.21
N LEU A 139 3.42 10.54 -3.29
CA LEU A 139 4.14 10.01 -4.45
C LEU A 139 4.77 11.19 -5.20
N ALA A 140 6.10 11.15 -5.32
CA ALA A 140 6.83 11.97 -6.27
C ALA A 140 6.71 11.29 -7.64
N PHE A 141 5.79 11.79 -8.46
CA PHE A 141 5.68 11.46 -9.88
C PHE A 141 6.57 12.42 -10.69
#